data_AF-A0A8B7N023-F1
#
_entry.id   AF-A0A8B7N023-F1
#
_cell.length_a   1.000
_cell.length_b   1.000
_cell.length_c   1.000
_cell.angle_alpha   90.00
_cell.angle_beta   90.00
_cell.angle_gamma   90.00
#
_symmetry.space_group_name_H-M   'P 1'
#
loop_
_entity.id
_entity.type
_entity.pdbx_description
1 polymer ?
#
loop_
_entity_poly.entity_id
_entity_poly.type
_entity_poly.pdbx_seq_one_letter_code
_entity_poly.pdbx_strand_id
1 'polypeptide(L)'
;MTSARVLFSCLILVTALSCLLILYLFLYLSSRSHSLMPTSAKIISSVNRPSRAYQVISNSEIKTRFDTLQILKCHEPPKTSSVIEKNNKFWQVVKNRDVFLYSAFYDVRYRYEGENFHFVRIIATARGALKEGYASNSDDGLMCHFWFPERKLPTLVIAELKEIWIQEFHSHPPADTYHSYLISCPVPHEFKITNTMPSHVSVSTTECDSLSNFLPVQKEGLSDVRRRLPKRQYLVCVKGLNFIEDISYRLIEWVELILILGATKIDFYVYHVHEATWNVLRYYEATGVAQIISMTLPGDQPNEPDARTRYLKEDVWQKRRNELVTYNDCLYRNMYLYNFIIPLDIDEVPVPVQEKNWSDMFHRMFKSDPFLLKKYSSFSAPNSFFFTKWNQTLPGLSTESNLKEQPTTKKTNLFLNIHNYREKFNTKAQYEEEMTRRKFHMLNHRMRSTNFSRPGHNIKSFVSTKNTLLTFNHYSLYTLLPSLQKNLQLNSSIIQLNHYQEKCSRYILSECISTFDRHAVADDIILKYSDQLKIRVEKTHRNLLRYINNST
;
A
#
# COMPACT_ATOMS: atom_id res chain seq x y z
N MET A 1 21.04 74.66 -43.39
CA MET A 1 20.58 73.27 -43.65
C MET A 1 21.14 72.22 -42.67
N THR A 2 21.98 72.58 -41.69
CA THR A 2 22.59 71.64 -40.73
C THR A 2 21.76 71.41 -39.47
N SER A 3 21.07 72.42 -38.96
CA SER A 3 20.22 72.29 -37.74
C SER A 3 18.98 71.41 -37.94
N ALA A 4 18.35 71.47 -39.13
CA ALA A 4 17.16 70.67 -39.46
C ALA A 4 17.45 69.16 -39.54
N ARG A 5 18.65 68.76 -39.98
CA ARG A 5 19.04 67.35 -40.04
C ARG A 5 19.28 66.75 -38.65
N VAL A 6 19.82 67.53 -37.72
CA VAL A 6 20.03 67.09 -36.33
C VAL A 6 18.69 66.94 -35.61
N LEU A 7 17.76 67.88 -35.81
CA LEU A 7 16.40 67.79 -35.26
C LEU A 7 15.63 66.58 -35.82
N PHE A 8 15.77 66.28 -37.12
CA PHE A 8 15.13 65.12 -37.73
C PHE A 8 15.70 63.79 -37.20
N SER A 9 17.03 63.69 -37.06
CA SER A 9 17.66 62.51 -36.47
C SER A 9 17.30 62.31 -35.00
N CYS A 10 17.21 63.38 -34.21
CA CYS A 10 16.74 63.31 -32.82
C CYS A 10 15.27 62.86 -32.75
N LEU A 11 14.40 63.34 -33.65
CA LEU A 11 13.00 62.95 -33.69
C LEU A 11 12.83 61.46 -34.05
N ILE A 12 13.65 60.94 -34.96
CA ILE A 12 13.69 59.50 -35.29
C ILE A 12 14.15 58.68 -34.08
N LEU A 13 15.16 59.15 -33.35
CA LEU A 13 15.66 58.43 -32.18
C LEU A 13 14.62 58.38 -31.05
N VAL A 14 13.93 59.50 -30.80
CA VAL A 14 12.88 59.60 -29.77
C VAL A 14 11.67 58.74 -30.13
N THR A 15 11.28 58.72 -31.41
CA THR A 15 10.17 57.86 -31.87
C THR A 15 10.53 56.38 -31.80
N ALA A 16 11.76 55.99 -32.17
CA ALA A 16 12.24 54.61 -32.05
C ALA A 16 12.29 54.13 -30.59
N LEU A 17 12.80 54.96 -29.68
CA LEU A 17 12.83 54.65 -28.24
C LEU A 17 11.42 54.55 -27.65
N SER A 18 10.50 55.41 -28.08
CA SER A 18 9.09 55.37 -27.65
C SER A 18 8.40 54.09 -28.11
N CYS A 19 8.62 53.65 -29.35
CA CYS A 19 8.10 52.39 -29.87
C CYS A 19 8.65 51.17 -29.13
N LEU A 20 9.95 51.16 -28.79
CA LEU A 20 10.56 50.10 -28.00
C LEU A 20 10.00 50.03 -26.57
N LEU A 21 9.74 51.18 -25.94
CA LEU A 21 9.13 51.24 -24.61
C LEU A 21 7.67 50.72 -24.64
N ILE A 22 6.90 51.07 -25.67
CA ILE A 22 5.53 50.57 -25.86
C ILE A 22 5.54 49.06 -26.09
N LEU A 23 6.45 48.55 -26.94
CA LEU A 23 6.59 47.11 -27.19
C LEU A 23 7.00 46.36 -25.90
N TYR A 24 7.91 46.93 -25.11
CA TYR A 24 8.29 46.38 -23.81
C TYR A 24 7.11 46.35 -22.82
N LEU A 25 6.34 47.45 -22.73
CA LEU A 25 5.13 47.50 -21.91
C LEU A 25 4.06 46.49 -22.37
N PHE A 26 3.89 46.30 -23.67
CA PHE A 26 2.95 45.33 -24.23
C PHE A 26 3.37 43.89 -23.93
N LEU A 27 4.67 43.57 -24.07
CA LEU A 27 5.22 42.26 -23.70
C LEU A 27 5.18 42.03 -22.18
N TYR A 28 5.46 43.06 -21.39
CA TYR A 28 5.39 43.00 -19.92
C TYR A 28 3.95 42.77 -19.44
N LEU A 29 2.97 43.49 -20.00
CA LEU A 29 1.54 43.32 -19.70
C LEU A 29 0.98 41.99 -20.25
N SER A 30 1.46 41.51 -21.40
CA SER A 30 1.16 40.17 -21.91
C SER A 30 1.69 39.07 -20.96
N SER A 31 2.88 39.26 -20.39
CA SER A 31 3.42 38.32 -19.38
C SER A 31 2.64 38.33 -18.06
N ARG A 32 2.03 39.47 -17.69
CA ARG A 32 1.30 39.65 -16.41
C ARG A 32 -0.21 39.41 -16.50
N SER A 33 -0.82 39.49 -17.67
CA SER A 33 -2.25 39.21 -17.87
C SER A 33 -2.62 37.72 -17.70
N HIS A 34 -1.62 36.85 -17.52
CA HIS A 34 -1.83 35.46 -17.06
C HIS A 34 -2.01 35.30 -15.55
N SER A 35 -1.99 36.38 -14.77
CA SER A 35 -2.17 36.32 -13.32
C SER A 35 -3.08 37.45 -12.83
N LEU A 36 -4.40 37.24 -12.89
CA LEU A 36 -5.41 37.64 -11.89
C LEU A 36 -6.83 37.56 -12.49
N MET A 37 -7.59 36.52 -12.14
CA MET A 37 -9.03 36.56 -11.81
C MET A 37 -9.51 35.13 -11.44
N PRO A 38 -10.41 34.97 -10.44
CA PRO A 38 -10.58 33.73 -9.69
C PRO A 38 -11.70 32.86 -10.28
N THR A 39 -11.39 31.69 -10.82
CA THR A 39 -12.40 30.69 -11.17
C THR A 39 -11.86 29.26 -11.05
N SER A 40 -12.58 28.45 -10.28
CA SER A 40 -12.51 26.98 -10.18
C SER A 40 -11.18 26.35 -9.77
N ALA A 41 -11.23 25.53 -8.71
CA ALA A 41 -10.12 24.71 -8.26
C ALA A 41 -9.58 23.83 -9.40
N LYS A 42 -8.46 24.26 -10.01
CA LYS A 42 -7.67 23.43 -10.92
C LYS A 42 -7.04 22.31 -10.10
N ILE A 43 -7.60 21.11 -10.23
CA ILE A 43 -6.90 19.86 -9.94
C ILE A 43 -5.74 19.79 -10.92
N ILE A 44 -4.58 20.31 -10.52
CA ILE A 44 -3.38 20.31 -11.37
C ILE A 44 -2.90 18.87 -11.52
N SER A 45 -3.09 18.35 -12.72
CA SER A 45 -2.50 17.12 -13.23
C SER A 45 -0.99 17.27 -13.35
N SER A 46 -0.21 16.66 -12.45
CA SER A 46 1.15 16.28 -12.79
C SER A 46 1.07 15.03 -13.66
N VAL A 47 1.19 15.20 -14.97
CA VAL A 47 1.44 14.10 -15.90
C VAL A 47 2.78 13.49 -15.51
N ASN A 48 2.75 12.33 -14.84
CA ASN A 48 3.94 11.49 -14.74
C ASN A 48 4.29 11.08 -16.17
N ARG A 49 5.37 11.65 -16.72
CA ARG A 49 6.06 11.02 -17.86
C ARG A 49 6.42 9.59 -17.42
N PRO A 50 6.07 8.56 -18.19
CA PRO A 50 6.38 7.19 -17.79
C PRO A 50 7.90 7.07 -17.65
N SER A 51 8.36 6.61 -16.48
CA SER A 51 9.70 6.06 -16.37
C SER A 51 9.82 4.93 -17.39
N ARG A 52 11.01 4.78 -17.94
CA ARG A 52 11.31 3.87 -19.05
C ARG A 52 11.31 2.42 -18.54
N ALA A 53 10.15 1.80 -18.30
CA ALA A 53 9.97 0.36 -18.09
C ALA A 53 8.47 0.01 -18.00
N TYR A 54 8.09 -1.22 -18.37
CA TYR A 54 6.73 -1.80 -18.44
C TYR A 54 5.92 -1.42 -19.69
N GLN A 55 5.97 -2.28 -20.71
CA GLN A 55 4.99 -2.28 -21.80
C GLN A 55 3.59 -2.57 -21.22
N VAL A 56 2.66 -1.64 -21.41
CA VAL A 56 1.25 -1.86 -21.11
C VAL A 56 0.68 -2.71 -22.23
N ILE A 57 0.40 -3.98 -21.96
CA ILE A 57 -0.26 -4.92 -22.87
C ILE A 57 -1.60 -4.31 -23.30
N SER A 58 -1.90 -4.29 -24.59
CA SER A 58 -3.17 -3.76 -25.10
C SER A 58 -4.33 -4.70 -24.78
N ASN A 59 -5.55 -4.18 -24.69
CA ASN A 59 -6.72 -5.03 -24.44
C ASN A 59 -6.97 -6.04 -25.57
N SER A 60 -6.71 -5.65 -26.83
CA SER A 60 -6.81 -6.53 -27.98
C SER A 60 -5.83 -7.70 -27.87
N GLU A 61 -4.61 -7.45 -27.36
CA GLU A 61 -3.63 -8.50 -27.11
C GLU A 61 -4.10 -9.49 -26.03
N ILE A 62 -4.78 -9.03 -24.97
CA ILE A 62 -5.39 -9.92 -23.97
C ILE A 62 -6.48 -10.79 -24.59
N LYS A 63 -7.35 -10.20 -25.41
CA LYS A 63 -8.39 -10.96 -26.12
C LYS A 63 -7.77 -12.04 -27.01
N THR A 64 -6.79 -11.67 -27.86
CA THR A 64 -6.07 -12.62 -28.71
C THR A 64 -5.46 -13.75 -27.89
N ARG A 65 -4.87 -13.45 -26.73
CA ARG A 65 -4.28 -14.47 -25.85
C ARG A 65 -5.30 -15.47 -25.31
N PHE A 66 -6.52 -15.04 -25.02
CA PHE A 66 -7.60 -15.97 -24.63
C PHE A 66 -8.12 -16.77 -25.81
N ASP A 67 -8.24 -16.14 -26.98
CA ASP A 67 -8.66 -16.80 -28.22
C ASP A 67 -7.65 -17.88 -28.67
N THR A 68 -6.36 -17.66 -28.42
CA THR A 68 -5.27 -18.61 -28.73
C THR A 68 -4.80 -19.44 -27.53
N LEU A 69 -5.57 -19.47 -26.44
CA LEU A 69 -5.15 -20.13 -25.20
C LEU A 69 -4.97 -21.64 -25.44
N GLN A 70 -3.75 -22.14 -25.23
CA GLN A 70 -3.49 -23.57 -25.25
C GLN A 70 -4.05 -24.24 -23.99
N ILE A 71 -5.02 -25.13 -24.19
CA ILE A 71 -5.62 -25.93 -23.14
C ILE A 71 -5.06 -27.34 -23.25
N LEU A 72 -4.24 -27.72 -22.27
CA LEU A 72 -3.66 -29.04 -22.22
C LEU A 72 -4.46 -29.94 -21.26
N LYS A 73 -4.53 -31.23 -21.59
CA LYS A 73 -5.17 -32.25 -20.75
C LYS A 73 -4.12 -33.27 -20.34
N CYS A 74 -4.04 -33.57 -19.06
CA CYS A 74 -3.19 -34.66 -18.59
C CYS A 74 -3.82 -36.01 -18.95
N HIS A 75 -3.01 -36.91 -19.51
CA HIS A 75 -3.45 -38.25 -19.95
C HIS A 75 -3.75 -39.17 -18.76
N GLU A 76 -3.03 -38.97 -17.65
CA GLU A 76 -3.25 -39.64 -16.38
C GLU A 76 -3.47 -38.58 -15.29
N PRO A 77 -4.19 -38.92 -14.19
CA PRO A 77 -4.20 -38.06 -13.03
C PRO A 77 -2.73 -37.83 -12.63
N PRO A 78 -2.28 -36.58 -12.42
CA PRO A 78 -0.96 -36.34 -11.86
C PRO A 78 -0.87 -37.24 -10.63
N LYS A 79 0.24 -37.99 -10.49
CA LYS A 79 0.51 -38.70 -9.25
C LYS A 79 0.55 -37.63 -8.17
N THR A 80 -0.59 -37.37 -7.53
CA THR A 80 -0.66 -36.55 -6.33
C THR A 80 0.29 -37.25 -5.41
N SER A 81 1.48 -36.67 -5.19
CA SER A 81 2.27 -37.12 -4.05
C SER A 81 1.28 -37.05 -2.90
N SER A 82 1.20 -38.10 -2.10
CA SER A 82 0.29 -38.18 -0.96
C SER A 82 0.58 -37.09 0.10
N VAL A 83 1.45 -36.11 -0.20
CA VAL A 83 1.96 -35.08 0.69
C VAL A 83 2.11 -33.77 -0.09
N ILE A 84 1.24 -32.79 0.22
CA ILE A 84 1.45 -31.38 -0.14
C ILE A 84 2.76 -30.92 0.52
N GLU A 85 3.72 -30.45 -0.28
CA GLU A 85 4.99 -29.92 0.23
C GLU A 85 4.79 -28.50 0.74
N LYS A 86 4.97 -28.33 2.04
CA LYS A 86 4.88 -27.05 2.72
C LYS A 86 6.28 -26.57 3.09
N ASN A 87 6.63 -25.34 2.70
CA ASN A 87 7.86 -24.69 3.16
C ASN A 87 7.75 -24.33 4.65
N ASN A 88 6.57 -23.92 5.09
CA ASN A 88 6.24 -23.68 6.49
C ASN A 88 4.70 -23.65 6.65
N LYS A 89 4.18 -23.07 7.74
CA LYS A 89 2.73 -23.03 8.05
C LYS A 89 1.85 -22.48 6.91
N PHE A 90 2.32 -21.50 6.13
CA PHE A 90 1.47 -20.75 5.19
C PHE A 90 1.86 -20.90 3.71
N TRP A 91 3.03 -21.44 3.41
CA TRP A 91 3.59 -21.46 2.06
C TRP A 91 3.71 -22.88 1.51
N GLN A 92 3.18 -23.11 0.32
CA GLN A 92 3.33 -24.37 -0.42
C GLN A 92 4.43 -24.25 -1.48
N VAL A 93 5.09 -25.35 -1.83
CA VAL A 93 6.26 -25.34 -2.72
C VAL A 93 5.88 -25.83 -4.12
N VAL A 94 6.43 -25.19 -5.16
CA VAL A 94 6.44 -25.74 -6.53
C VAL A 94 7.62 -26.69 -6.64
N LYS A 95 7.35 -27.96 -6.97
CA LYS A 95 8.40 -28.98 -7.06
C LYS A 95 9.52 -28.55 -8.02
N ASN A 96 10.76 -28.87 -7.64
CA ASN A 96 11.98 -28.59 -8.43
C ASN A 96 12.21 -27.09 -8.73
N ARG A 97 11.59 -26.19 -7.97
CA ARG A 97 11.81 -24.75 -8.13
C ARG A 97 11.62 -24.02 -6.81
N ASP A 98 12.44 -23.01 -6.56
CA ASP A 98 12.32 -22.17 -5.36
C ASP A 98 11.17 -21.15 -5.51
N VAL A 99 9.96 -21.64 -5.76
CA VAL A 99 8.73 -20.86 -5.86
C VAL A 99 7.77 -21.30 -4.75
N PHE A 100 7.40 -20.33 -3.92
CA PHE A 100 6.57 -20.48 -2.73
C PHE A 100 5.22 -19.82 -2.99
N LEU A 101 4.15 -20.61 -2.97
CA LEU A 101 2.79 -20.17 -3.23
C LEU A 101 2.07 -19.84 -1.91
N TYR A 102 1.43 -18.68 -1.84
CA TYR A 102 0.76 -18.19 -0.63
C TYR A 102 -0.76 -18.35 -0.68
N SER A 103 -1.41 -17.76 -1.68
CA SER A 103 -2.87 -17.70 -1.77
C SER A 103 -3.35 -17.60 -3.21
N ALA A 104 -4.54 -18.14 -3.50
CA ALA A 104 -5.17 -18.13 -4.82
C ALA A 104 -6.61 -17.58 -4.78
N PHE A 105 -6.98 -16.80 -5.79
CA PHE A 105 -8.26 -16.10 -5.88
C PHE A 105 -8.87 -16.18 -7.27
N TYR A 106 -10.19 -16.31 -7.37
CA TYR A 106 -10.90 -16.27 -8.64
C TYR A 106 -11.26 -14.82 -9.00
N ASP A 107 -10.74 -14.32 -10.12
CA ASP A 107 -10.89 -12.92 -10.56
C ASP A 107 -11.73 -12.79 -11.85
N VAL A 108 -12.92 -12.22 -11.74
CA VAL A 108 -13.86 -11.93 -12.84
C VAL A 108 -13.91 -10.45 -13.25
N ARG A 109 -13.01 -9.61 -12.72
CA ARG A 109 -13.11 -8.14 -12.88
C ARG A 109 -12.76 -7.65 -14.29
N TYR A 110 -11.91 -8.39 -15.01
CA TYR A 110 -11.41 -7.94 -16.30
C TYR A 110 -12.49 -8.08 -17.39
N ARG A 111 -12.84 -6.96 -18.01
CA ARG A 111 -13.86 -6.88 -19.06
C ARG A 111 -13.36 -6.03 -20.23
N TYR A 112 -13.55 -6.52 -21.45
CA TYR A 112 -13.18 -5.82 -22.67
C TYR A 112 -14.15 -6.19 -23.80
N GLU A 113 -14.59 -5.21 -24.59
CA GLU A 113 -15.53 -5.39 -25.72
C GLU A 113 -16.81 -6.19 -25.39
N GLY A 114 -17.34 -6.02 -24.16
CA GLY A 114 -18.53 -6.75 -23.71
C GLY A 114 -18.26 -8.18 -23.25
N GLU A 115 -17.03 -8.66 -23.40
CA GLU A 115 -16.58 -9.96 -22.90
C GLU A 115 -15.96 -9.83 -21.50
N ASN A 116 -16.07 -10.91 -20.73
CA ASN A 116 -15.44 -11.05 -19.41
C ASN A 116 -14.36 -12.12 -19.51
N PHE A 117 -13.17 -11.79 -19.02
CA PHE A 117 -12.03 -12.70 -18.99
C PHE A 117 -11.73 -13.05 -17.53
N HIS A 118 -11.77 -14.34 -17.22
CA HIS A 118 -11.62 -14.82 -15.85
C HIS A 118 -10.21 -15.35 -15.63
N PHE A 119 -9.66 -15.11 -14.44
CA PHE A 119 -8.34 -15.58 -14.05
C PHE A 119 -8.41 -16.24 -12.68
N VAL A 120 -7.56 -17.24 -12.45
CA VAL A 120 -7.10 -17.55 -11.10
C VAL A 120 -5.81 -16.77 -10.87
N ARG A 121 -5.79 -15.96 -9.81
CA ARG A 121 -4.67 -15.09 -9.44
C ARG A 121 -4.00 -15.69 -8.22
N ILE A 122 -2.72 -16.01 -8.31
CA ILE A 122 -1.94 -16.62 -7.22
C ILE A 122 -0.86 -15.64 -6.79
N ILE A 123 -0.78 -15.37 -5.48
CA ILE A 123 0.30 -14.61 -4.88
C ILE A 123 1.41 -15.60 -4.51
N ALA A 124 2.63 -15.32 -4.99
CA ALA A 124 3.78 -16.19 -4.78
C ALA A 124 5.06 -15.37 -4.52
N THR A 125 6.08 -16.03 -4.00
CA THR A 125 7.43 -15.50 -3.89
C THR A 125 8.39 -16.53 -4.47
N ALA A 126 9.38 -16.09 -5.24
CA ALA A 126 10.44 -16.94 -5.78
C ALA A 126 11.81 -16.49 -5.26
N ARG A 127 12.71 -17.44 -5.01
CA ARG A 127 14.13 -17.14 -4.81
C ARG A 127 14.77 -16.96 -6.19
N GLY A 128 15.36 -15.79 -6.42
CA GLY A 128 15.82 -15.36 -7.73
C GLY A 128 14.70 -14.85 -8.63
N ALA A 129 15.07 -14.00 -9.57
CA ALA A 129 14.13 -13.37 -10.49
C ALA A 129 13.62 -14.37 -11.55
N LEU A 130 12.30 -14.48 -11.67
CA LEU A 130 11.63 -15.18 -12.77
C LEU A 130 11.39 -14.23 -13.94
N LYS A 131 11.41 -14.77 -15.15
CA LYS A 131 11.08 -14.04 -16.38
C LYS A 131 9.61 -13.66 -16.41
N GLU A 132 9.31 -12.37 -16.56
CA GLU A 132 7.93 -11.87 -16.70
C GLU A 132 7.30 -12.22 -18.07
N GLY A 133 5.97 -12.31 -18.10
CA GLY A 133 5.19 -12.62 -19.30
C GLY A 133 4.66 -14.06 -19.35
N TYR A 134 4.13 -14.45 -20.51
CA TYR A 134 3.77 -15.83 -20.81
C TYR A 134 5.03 -16.61 -21.18
N ALA A 135 5.17 -17.80 -20.62
CA ALA A 135 6.28 -18.69 -20.95
C ALA A 135 6.01 -19.40 -22.29
N SER A 136 6.14 -18.68 -23.40
CA SER A 136 5.83 -19.21 -24.71
C SER A 136 6.95 -20.04 -25.35
N ASN A 137 8.05 -20.38 -24.63
CA ASN A 137 9.08 -21.38 -24.98
C ASN A 137 10.33 -21.23 -24.08
N SER A 138 10.23 -21.46 -22.77
CA SER A 138 11.42 -21.50 -21.90
C SER A 138 11.22 -22.46 -20.75
N ASP A 139 12.28 -23.16 -20.33
CA ASP A 139 12.37 -23.94 -19.09
C ASP A 139 11.94 -23.14 -17.84
N ASP A 140 11.84 -21.81 -17.97
CA ASP A 140 11.42 -20.90 -16.93
C ASP A 140 9.91 -20.73 -16.73
N GLY A 141 9.06 -21.41 -17.50
CA GLY A 141 7.60 -21.26 -17.38
C GLY A 141 6.97 -21.85 -16.13
N LEU A 142 5.81 -21.30 -15.75
CA LEU A 142 4.90 -21.93 -14.78
C LEU A 142 3.58 -22.27 -15.46
N MET A 143 2.99 -23.38 -15.08
CA MET A 143 1.71 -23.86 -15.59
C MET A 143 0.73 -24.08 -14.45
N CYS A 144 -0.54 -23.75 -14.67
CA CYS A 144 -1.60 -23.89 -13.68
C CYS A 144 -2.52 -25.07 -14.00
N HIS A 145 -2.78 -25.89 -12.99
CA HIS A 145 -3.67 -27.04 -13.04
C HIS A 145 -4.96 -26.71 -12.30
N PHE A 146 -6.07 -26.58 -13.02
CA PHE A 146 -7.38 -26.29 -12.45
C PHE A 146 -8.12 -27.55 -12.03
N TRP A 147 -8.55 -27.57 -10.76
CA TRP A 147 -9.29 -28.68 -10.18
C TRP A 147 -10.75 -28.31 -9.98
N PHE A 148 -11.64 -29.06 -10.63
CA PHE A 148 -13.09 -28.86 -10.55
C PHE A 148 -13.73 -30.00 -9.74
N PRO A 149 -14.74 -29.73 -8.89
CA PRO A 149 -15.38 -30.77 -8.09
C PRO A 149 -15.93 -31.96 -8.89
N GLU A 150 -16.37 -31.70 -10.12
CA GLU A 150 -17.04 -32.68 -10.98
C GLU A 150 -16.08 -33.38 -11.96
N ARG A 151 -14.78 -33.03 -11.97
CA ARG A 151 -13.80 -33.57 -12.92
C ARG A 151 -12.69 -34.33 -12.21
N LYS A 152 -12.34 -35.51 -12.74
CA LYS A 152 -11.23 -36.33 -12.22
C LYS A 152 -9.86 -35.81 -12.62
N LEU A 153 -9.75 -35.19 -13.80
CA LEU A 153 -8.48 -34.70 -14.36
C LEU A 153 -8.44 -33.17 -14.31
N PRO A 154 -7.28 -32.58 -13.97
CA PRO A 154 -7.14 -31.14 -13.99
C PRO A 154 -7.09 -30.61 -15.43
N THR A 155 -7.43 -29.34 -15.59
CA THR A 155 -7.23 -28.61 -16.84
C THR A 155 -5.99 -27.74 -16.75
N LEU A 156 -5.08 -27.88 -17.70
CA LEU A 156 -3.77 -27.24 -17.68
C LEU A 156 -3.73 -26.02 -18.61
N VAL A 157 -3.19 -24.91 -18.09
CA VAL A 157 -2.97 -23.67 -18.83
C VAL A 157 -1.61 -23.07 -18.47
N ILE A 158 -1.00 -22.36 -19.43
CA ILE A 158 0.23 -21.60 -19.17
C ILE A 158 -0.10 -20.37 -18.31
N ALA A 159 0.74 -20.10 -17.31
CA ALA A 159 0.60 -18.93 -16.45
C ALA A 159 1.32 -17.71 -17.03
N GLU A 160 0.79 -16.53 -16.73
CA GLU A 160 1.47 -15.26 -16.93
C GLU A 160 2.06 -14.76 -15.61
N LEU A 161 3.35 -14.42 -15.62
CA LEU A 161 4.06 -13.91 -14.46
C LEU A 161 4.21 -12.40 -14.54
N LYS A 162 3.92 -11.73 -13.42
CA LYS A 162 4.20 -10.31 -13.25
C LYS A 162 4.82 -10.05 -11.88
N GLU A 163 6.00 -9.44 -11.87
CA GLU A 163 6.68 -9.12 -10.61
C GLU A 163 5.94 -7.99 -9.89
N ILE A 164 5.78 -8.16 -8.58
CA ILE A 164 5.22 -7.16 -7.68
C ILE A 164 6.39 -6.30 -7.17
N TRP A 165 7.06 -5.56 -8.04
CA TRP A 165 8.17 -4.69 -7.69
C TRP A 165 8.34 -3.52 -8.67
N ILE A 166 9.12 -2.53 -8.26
CA ILE A 166 9.59 -1.43 -9.11
C ILE A 166 11.11 -1.53 -9.14
N GLN A 167 11.66 -1.99 -10.26
CA GLN A 167 13.09 -2.30 -10.40
C GLN A 167 14.00 -1.13 -10.03
N GLU A 168 13.57 0.11 -10.29
CA GLU A 168 14.33 1.32 -9.99
C GLU A 168 14.65 1.51 -8.50
N PHE A 169 13.94 0.84 -7.59
CA PHE A 169 14.25 0.91 -6.15
C PHE A 169 15.42 0.04 -5.73
N HIS A 170 15.75 -1.02 -6.48
CA HIS A 170 16.87 -1.90 -6.20
C HIS A 170 17.33 -2.56 -7.50
N SER A 171 18.08 -1.82 -8.33
CA SER A 171 18.36 -2.19 -9.72
C SER A 171 19.31 -3.36 -9.92
N HIS A 172 20.12 -3.71 -8.90
CA HIS A 172 21.09 -4.80 -8.96
C HIS A 172 20.98 -5.68 -7.71
N PRO A 173 19.85 -6.37 -7.52
CA PRO A 173 19.68 -7.23 -6.37
C PRO A 173 20.61 -8.46 -6.47
N PRO A 174 21.09 -9.00 -5.33
CA PRO A 174 21.75 -10.30 -5.30
C PRO A 174 20.91 -11.37 -6.03
N ALA A 175 21.56 -12.31 -6.71
CA ALA A 175 20.88 -13.31 -7.55
C ALA A 175 19.87 -14.18 -6.79
N ASP A 176 20.08 -14.35 -5.48
CA ASP A 176 19.24 -15.16 -4.60
C ASP A 176 18.20 -14.35 -3.80
N THR A 177 18.03 -13.06 -4.15
CA THR A 177 16.97 -12.20 -3.62
C THR A 177 15.60 -12.84 -3.80
N TYR A 178 14.69 -12.66 -2.84
CA TYR A 178 13.32 -13.16 -2.96
C TYR A 178 12.43 -12.12 -3.63
N HIS A 179 11.84 -12.50 -4.77
CA HIS A 179 10.97 -11.68 -5.60
C HIS A 179 9.51 -12.12 -5.45
N SER A 180 8.58 -11.18 -5.30
CA SER A 180 7.15 -11.48 -5.20
C SER A 180 6.46 -11.38 -6.55
N TYR A 181 5.54 -12.30 -6.86
CA TYR A 181 4.88 -12.42 -8.15
C TYR A 181 3.37 -12.54 -8.03
N LEU A 182 2.70 -12.01 -9.03
CA LEU A 182 1.35 -12.43 -9.41
C LEU A 182 1.46 -13.46 -10.52
N ILE A 183 1.06 -14.70 -10.21
CA ILE A 183 0.88 -15.75 -11.21
C ILE A 183 -0.57 -15.68 -11.66
N SER A 184 -0.78 -15.46 -12.95
CA SER A 184 -2.09 -15.26 -13.56
C SER A 184 -2.42 -16.42 -14.48
N CYS A 185 -3.35 -17.27 -14.04
CA CYS A 185 -3.81 -18.43 -14.79
C CYS A 185 -5.10 -18.07 -15.53
N PRO A 186 -5.12 -17.94 -16.87
CA PRO A 186 -6.33 -17.65 -17.63
C PRO A 186 -7.30 -18.83 -17.55
N VAL A 187 -8.57 -18.57 -17.23
CA VAL A 187 -9.60 -19.61 -17.14
C VAL A 187 -10.26 -19.78 -18.51
N PRO A 188 -10.23 -20.98 -19.13
CA PRO A 188 -10.77 -21.18 -20.46
C PRO A 188 -12.27 -20.82 -20.58
N HIS A 189 -12.66 -20.33 -21.76
CA HIS A 189 -14.02 -19.84 -22.03
C HIS A 189 -15.10 -20.91 -21.82
N GLU A 190 -14.79 -22.19 -22.08
CA GLU A 190 -15.73 -23.31 -21.88
C GLU A 190 -16.29 -23.37 -20.45
N PHE A 191 -15.47 -23.10 -19.44
CA PHE A 191 -15.87 -23.14 -18.02
C PHE A 191 -16.71 -21.95 -17.61
N LYS A 192 -16.53 -20.81 -18.30
CA LYS A 192 -17.35 -19.62 -18.09
C LYS A 192 -18.78 -19.88 -18.58
N ILE A 193 -18.93 -20.51 -19.74
CA ILE A 193 -20.24 -20.82 -20.35
C ILE A 193 -21.05 -21.73 -19.41
N THR A 194 -20.41 -22.76 -18.84
CA THR A 194 -21.05 -23.68 -17.90
C THR A 194 -21.12 -23.15 -16.47
N ASN A 195 -20.69 -21.90 -16.23
CA ASN A 195 -20.57 -21.27 -14.91
C ASN A 195 -19.81 -22.13 -13.88
N THR A 196 -18.90 -22.98 -14.36
CA THR A 196 -18.12 -23.91 -13.55
C THR A 196 -16.81 -23.22 -13.12
N MET A 197 -16.50 -23.23 -11.83
CA MET A 197 -15.32 -22.56 -11.29
C MET A 197 -14.38 -23.55 -10.62
N PRO A 198 -13.05 -23.38 -10.78
CA PRO A 198 -12.08 -24.24 -10.12
C PRO A 198 -12.21 -24.09 -8.60
N SER A 199 -12.24 -25.22 -7.91
CA SER A 199 -12.21 -25.28 -6.45
C SER A 199 -10.80 -25.04 -5.92
N HIS A 200 -9.80 -25.58 -6.62
CA HIS A 200 -8.39 -25.52 -6.26
C HIS A 200 -7.53 -25.29 -7.51
N VAL A 201 -6.28 -24.89 -7.28
CA VAL A 201 -5.26 -24.74 -8.31
C VAL A 201 -3.94 -25.33 -7.82
N SER A 202 -3.23 -26.01 -8.71
CA SER A 202 -1.84 -26.40 -8.51
C SER A 202 -0.94 -25.74 -9.56
N VAL A 203 0.35 -25.62 -9.28
CA VAL A 203 1.35 -25.02 -10.16
C VAL A 203 2.52 -25.99 -10.35
N SER A 204 2.96 -26.16 -11.60
CA SER A 204 4.15 -26.93 -11.96
C SER A 204 5.04 -26.13 -12.93
N THR A 205 6.26 -26.62 -13.15
CA THR A 205 7.19 -26.10 -14.15
C THR A 205 7.04 -26.78 -15.51
N THR A 206 6.66 -28.05 -15.50
CA THR A 206 6.49 -28.89 -16.70
C THR A 206 5.07 -29.41 -16.83
N GLU A 207 4.70 -29.81 -18.05
CA GLU A 207 3.38 -30.34 -18.36
C GLU A 207 3.11 -31.64 -17.60
N CYS A 208 2.00 -31.68 -16.86
CA CYS A 208 1.51 -32.90 -16.20
C CYS A 208 2.50 -33.61 -15.26
N ASP A 209 3.47 -32.88 -14.70
CA ASP A 209 4.37 -33.38 -13.67
C ASP A 209 3.61 -33.71 -12.37
N SER A 210 4.26 -34.51 -11.52
CA SER A 210 3.93 -34.68 -10.13
C SER A 210 3.76 -33.33 -9.42
N LEU A 211 2.57 -33.13 -8.83
CA LEU A 211 2.20 -31.88 -8.17
C LEU A 211 2.48 -31.96 -6.68
N SER A 212 3.13 -30.93 -6.14
CA SER A 212 3.51 -30.80 -4.72
C SER A 212 2.66 -29.77 -3.97
N ASN A 213 1.70 -29.12 -4.65
CA ASN A 213 0.90 -28.04 -4.11
C ASN A 213 -0.57 -28.15 -4.57
N PHE A 214 -1.47 -27.60 -3.77
CA PHE A 214 -2.92 -27.63 -3.94
C PHE A 214 -3.55 -26.48 -3.15
N LEU A 215 -3.69 -25.32 -3.80
CA LEU A 215 -4.22 -24.11 -3.17
C LEU A 215 -5.74 -24.01 -3.36
N PRO A 216 -6.53 -23.74 -2.30
CA PRO A 216 -7.94 -23.42 -2.45
C PRO A 216 -8.11 -22.09 -3.18
N VAL A 217 -8.99 -22.07 -4.18
CA VAL A 217 -9.31 -20.86 -4.94
C VAL A 217 -10.43 -20.11 -4.22
N GLN A 218 -10.07 -19.01 -3.57
CA GLN A 218 -10.98 -18.16 -2.81
C GLN A 218 -11.94 -17.39 -3.73
N LYS A 219 -13.20 -17.27 -3.30
CA LYS A 219 -14.31 -16.67 -4.06
C LYS A 219 -15.19 -15.76 -3.19
N GLU A 220 -14.68 -15.34 -2.03
CA GLU A 220 -15.42 -14.56 -1.05
C GLU A 220 -15.98 -13.27 -1.66
N GLY A 221 -17.26 -12.97 -1.39
CA GLY A 221 -17.96 -11.81 -1.97
C GLY A 221 -18.38 -11.94 -3.44
N LEU A 222 -18.01 -13.00 -4.15
CA LEU A 222 -18.42 -13.17 -5.56
C LEU A 222 -19.94 -13.38 -5.72
N SER A 223 -20.58 -14.03 -4.74
CA SER A 223 -22.04 -14.17 -4.68
C SER A 223 -22.73 -12.81 -4.58
N ASP A 224 -22.18 -11.88 -3.81
CA ASP A 224 -22.69 -10.52 -3.66
C ASP A 224 -22.56 -9.72 -4.94
N VAL A 225 -21.43 -9.89 -5.66
CA VAL A 225 -21.24 -9.31 -7.00
C VAL A 225 -22.28 -9.82 -7.99
N ARG A 226 -22.58 -11.13 -7.98
CA ARG A 226 -23.63 -11.72 -8.84
C ARG A 226 -25.02 -11.17 -8.51
N ARG A 227 -25.31 -10.96 -7.22
CA ARG A 227 -26.54 -10.32 -6.72
C ARG A 227 -26.56 -8.80 -6.86
N ARG A 228 -25.47 -8.18 -7.36
CA ARG A 228 -25.30 -6.73 -7.48
C ARG A 228 -25.46 -5.98 -6.15
N LEU A 229 -25.06 -6.60 -5.05
CA LEU A 229 -25.07 -5.94 -3.74
C LEU A 229 -23.96 -4.88 -3.69
N PRO A 230 -24.21 -3.72 -3.03
CA PRO A 230 -23.23 -2.67 -2.92
C PRO A 230 -22.05 -3.10 -2.06
N LYS A 231 -20.83 -2.77 -2.51
CA LYS A 231 -19.61 -2.96 -1.71
C LYS A 231 -19.55 -1.96 -0.57
N ARG A 232 -18.84 -2.34 0.50
CA ARG A 232 -18.38 -1.41 1.53
C ARG A 232 -17.35 -0.45 0.93
N GLN A 233 -17.15 0.72 1.56
CA GLN A 233 -16.33 1.76 0.94
C GLN A 233 -14.83 1.54 1.17
N TYR A 234 -14.40 1.49 2.43
CA TYR A 234 -12.98 1.54 2.80
C TYR A 234 -12.59 0.40 3.73
N LEU A 235 -11.52 -0.29 3.34
CA LEU A 235 -10.77 -1.26 4.15
C LEU A 235 -9.31 -0.82 4.23
N VAL A 236 -8.70 -0.92 5.40
CA VAL A 236 -7.28 -0.63 5.59
C VAL A 236 -6.48 -1.95 5.63
N CYS A 237 -5.37 -1.99 4.91
CA CYS A 237 -4.44 -3.13 4.87
C CYS A 237 -3.15 -2.75 5.59
N VAL A 238 -2.85 -3.42 6.71
CA VAL A 238 -1.64 -3.18 7.49
C VAL A 238 -0.65 -4.31 7.26
N LYS A 239 0.55 -3.98 6.81
CA LYS A 239 1.63 -4.95 6.57
C LYS A 239 2.01 -5.76 7.82
N GLY A 240 2.81 -6.81 7.59
CA GLY A 240 3.29 -7.72 8.63
C GLY A 240 3.87 -7.00 9.86
N LEU A 241 3.08 -6.93 10.94
CA LEU A 241 3.48 -6.37 12.22
C LEU A 241 4.56 -7.25 12.86
N ASN A 242 5.67 -6.61 13.25
CA ASN A 242 6.81 -7.27 13.88
C ASN A 242 7.39 -6.35 14.98
N PHE A 243 6.76 -6.36 16.16
CA PHE A 243 7.06 -5.46 17.27
C PHE A 243 7.31 -6.24 18.56
N ILE A 244 8.54 -6.21 19.07
CA ILE A 244 8.87 -6.85 20.36
C ILE A 244 8.30 -6.01 21.51
N GLU A 245 8.25 -4.70 21.32
CA GLU A 245 7.74 -3.73 22.28
C GLU A 245 6.20 -3.65 22.30
N ASP A 246 5.67 -3.25 23.45
CA ASP A 246 4.25 -2.96 23.61
C ASP A 246 3.87 -1.64 22.92
N ILE A 247 3.02 -1.72 21.90
CA ILE A 247 2.49 -0.59 21.14
C ILE A 247 0.98 -0.42 21.32
N SER A 248 0.39 -1.11 22.29
CA SER A 248 -1.07 -1.24 22.46
C SER A 248 -1.82 0.08 22.48
N TYR A 249 -1.36 1.08 23.25
CA TYR A 249 -2.03 2.39 23.31
C TYR A 249 -1.99 3.13 21.97
N ARG A 250 -0.84 3.12 21.28
CA ARG A 250 -0.70 3.74 19.96
C ARG A 250 -1.58 3.02 18.93
N LEU A 251 -1.65 1.70 19.01
CA LEU A 251 -2.49 0.90 18.12
C LEU A 251 -3.98 1.19 18.36
N ILE A 252 -4.42 1.31 19.61
CA ILE A 252 -5.82 1.67 19.93
C ILE A 252 -6.15 3.06 19.37
N GLU A 253 -5.30 4.07 19.63
CA GLU A 253 -5.51 5.42 19.10
C GLU A 253 -5.62 5.42 17.57
N TRP A 254 -4.67 4.77 16.89
CA TRP A 254 -4.65 4.69 15.44
C TRP A 254 -5.89 3.98 14.89
N VAL A 255 -6.27 2.81 15.42
CA VAL A 255 -7.46 2.08 14.97
C VAL A 255 -8.71 2.94 15.13
N GLU A 256 -8.93 3.54 16.30
CA GLU A 256 -10.12 4.35 16.54
C GLU A 256 -10.19 5.58 15.63
N LEU A 257 -9.05 6.22 15.35
CA LEU A 257 -8.97 7.34 14.43
C LEU A 257 -9.27 6.92 12.98
N ILE A 258 -8.74 5.79 12.54
CA ILE A 258 -9.00 5.22 11.21
C ILE A 258 -10.49 4.86 11.04
N LEU A 259 -11.15 4.37 12.10
CA LEU A 259 -12.60 4.14 12.11
C LEU A 259 -13.40 5.45 12.03
N ILE A 260 -12.99 6.50 12.75
CA ILE A 260 -13.62 7.83 12.66
C ILE A 260 -13.54 8.37 11.23
N LEU A 261 -12.42 8.16 10.54
CA LEU A 261 -12.19 8.63 9.18
C LEU A 261 -13.01 7.87 8.12
N GLY A 262 -13.55 6.70 8.45
CA GLY A 262 -14.50 5.98 7.60
C GLY A 262 -14.11 4.54 7.24
N ALA A 263 -12.98 4.03 7.75
CA ALA A 263 -12.70 2.59 7.63
C ALA A 263 -13.78 1.79 8.36
N THR A 264 -14.21 0.68 7.75
CA THR A 264 -15.19 -0.22 8.41
C THR A 264 -14.57 -1.52 8.87
N LYS A 265 -13.39 -1.87 8.36
CA LYS A 265 -12.60 -3.04 8.77
C LYS A 265 -11.13 -2.82 8.46
N ILE A 266 -10.26 -3.45 9.25
CA ILE A 266 -8.80 -3.41 9.09
C ILE A 266 -8.25 -4.84 9.02
N ASP A 267 -7.48 -5.14 8.00
CA ASP A 267 -6.77 -6.41 7.88
C ASP A 267 -5.34 -6.22 8.41
N PHE A 268 -5.01 -6.91 9.50
CA PHE A 268 -3.69 -6.89 10.11
C PHE A 268 -2.94 -8.16 9.78
N TYR A 269 -1.84 -8.03 9.03
CA TYR A 269 -0.89 -9.11 8.89
C TYR A 269 0.08 -9.11 10.07
N VAL A 270 0.37 -10.27 10.66
CA VAL A 270 1.18 -10.33 11.88
C VAL A 270 2.23 -11.44 11.81
N TYR A 271 3.48 -11.06 12.03
CA TYR A 271 4.59 -11.99 12.27
C TYR A 271 4.75 -12.29 13.76
N HIS A 272 5.02 -11.26 14.55
CA HIS A 272 5.15 -11.36 16.00
C HIS A 272 4.90 -9.99 16.64
N VAL A 273 4.10 -9.95 17.69
CA VAL A 273 3.90 -8.74 18.49
C VAL A 273 3.92 -9.08 19.97
N HIS A 274 4.25 -8.08 20.79
CA HIS A 274 4.11 -8.16 22.25
C HIS A 274 2.70 -8.64 22.67
N GLU A 275 2.62 -9.40 23.77
CA GLU A 275 1.39 -10.03 24.26
C GLU A 275 0.24 -9.03 24.49
N ALA A 276 0.53 -7.87 25.08
CA ALA A 276 -0.44 -6.80 25.25
C ALA A 276 -1.01 -6.31 23.91
N THR A 277 -0.15 -6.10 22.90
CA THR A 277 -0.55 -5.71 21.54
C THR A 277 -1.42 -6.80 20.91
N TRP A 278 -1.07 -8.07 21.15
CA TRP A 278 -1.86 -9.22 20.69
C TRP A 278 -3.27 -9.23 21.30
N ASN A 279 -3.43 -8.87 22.58
CA ASN A 279 -4.74 -8.74 23.21
C ASN A 279 -5.60 -7.64 22.57
N VAL A 280 -4.98 -6.51 22.22
CA VAL A 280 -5.67 -5.44 21.46
C VAL A 280 -6.16 -5.95 20.11
N LEU A 281 -5.31 -6.65 19.36
CA LEU A 281 -5.67 -7.21 18.06
C LEU A 281 -6.84 -8.20 18.21
N ARG A 282 -6.77 -9.15 19.14
CA ARG A 282 -7.84 -10.14 19.39
C ARG A 282 -9.16 -9.50 19.79
N TYR A 283 -9.13 -8.43 20.59
CA TYR A 283 -10.33 -7.67 20.93
C TYR A 283 -10.99 -7.06 19.69
N TYR A 284 -10.20 -6.45 18.80
CA TYR A 284 -10.76 -5.88 17.56
C TYR A 284 -11.24 -6.95 16.57
N GLU A 285 -10.61 -8.13 16.56
CA GLU A 285 -11.10 -9.28 15.80
C GLU A 285 -12.45 -9.79 16.35
N ALA A 286 -12.55 -9.97 17.67
CA ALA A 286 -13.77 -10.43 18.34
C ALA A 286 -14.95 -9.45 18.16
N THR A 287 -14.67 -8.15 18.03
CA THR A 287 -15.68 -7.11 17.77
C THR A 287 -15.98 -6.90 16.28
N GLY A 288 -15.35 -7.66 15.39
CA GLY A 288 -15.55 -7.58 13.93
C GLY A 288 -14.92 -6.37 13.26
N VAL A 289 -14.14 -5.56 13.99
CA VAL A 289 -13.42 -4.38 13.51
C VAL A 289 -12.17 -4.75 12.73
N ALA A 290 -11.52 -5.84 13.11
CA ALA A 290 -10.28 -6.30 12.51
C ALA A 290 -10.38 -7.75 12.00
N GLN A 291 -9.48 -8.11 11.10
CA GLN A 291 -9.14 -9.50 10.79
C GLN A 291 -7.64 -9.67 10.99
N ILE A 292 -7.25 -10.70 11.75
CA ILE A 292 -5.84 -10.98 12.02
C ILE A 292 -5.39 -12.10 11.09
N ILE A 293 -4.33 -11.85 10.32
CA ILE A 293 -3.76 -12.80 9.37
C ILE A 293 -2.33 -13.08 9.81
N SER A 294 -2.12 -14.22 10.48
CA SER A 294 -0.77 -14.66 10.82
C SER A 294 0.05 -14.99 9.58
N MET A 295 1.34 -14.67 9.61
CA MET A 295 2.26 -14.88 8.48
C MET A 295 3.62 -15.41 8.90
N THR A 296 4.33 -15.94 7.91
CA THR A 296 5.74 -16.34 7.94
C THR A 296 6.43 -15.83 6.69
N LEU A 297 7.76 -15.69 6.73
CA LEU A 297 8.58 -15.45 5.55
C LEU A 297 8.76 -16.75 4.75
N PRO A 298 8.74 -16.72 3.41
CA PRO A 298 8.93 -17.90 2.56
C PRO A 298 10.40 -18.31 2.43
N GLY A 299 10.62 -19.55 1.99
CA GLY A 299 11.94 -20.09 1.70
C GLY A 299 12.75 -20.37 2.97
N ASP A 300 14.04 -20.06 2.92
CA ASP A 300 14.98 -20.18 4.04
C ASP A 300 15.07 -18.91 4.90
N GLN A 301 14.20 -17.92 4.66
CA GLN A 301 14.14 -16.70 5.47
C GLN A 301 13.74 -17.00 6.93
N PRO A 302 14.33 -16.30 7.91
CA PRO A 302 14.14 -16.63 9.33
C PRO A 302 12.73 -16.32 9.82
N ASN A 303 12.15 -17.27 10.56
CA ASN A 303 10.83 -17.15 11.16
C ASN A 303 10.82 -17.20 12.69
N GLU A 304 11.96 -17.42 13.33
CA GLU A 304 12.14 -17.18 14.76
C GLU A 304 12.07 -15.66 15.02
N PRO A 305 11.29 -15.18 16.02
CA PRO A 305 11.07 -13.75 16.26
C PRO A 305 12.30 -12.85 16.28
N ASP A 306 13.36 -13.20 17.01
CA ASP A 306 14.53 -12.34 17.18
C ASP A 306 15.42 -12.34 15.92
N ALA A 307 15.63 -13.51 15.30
CA ALA A 307 16.34 -13.66 14.05
C ALA A 307 15.62 -12.94 12.91
N ARG A 308 14.28 -13.06 12.81
CA ARG A 308 13.48 -12.35 11.82
C ARG A 308 13.55 -10.84 12.03
N THR A 309 13.45 -10.38 13.28
CA THR A 309 13.52 -8.94 13.59
C THR A 309 14.86 -8.34 13.17
N ARG A 310 15.97 -9.02 13.46
CA ARG A 310 17.30 -8.63 12.98
C ARG A 310 17.38 -8.64 11.46
N TYR A 311 16.96 -9.72 10.83
CA TYR A 311 16.97 -9.87 9.37
C TYR A 311 16.21 -8.74 8.66
N LEU A 312 14.96 -8.46 9.04
CA LEU A 312 14.17 -7.40 8.43
C LEU A 312 14.72 -5.99 8.71
N LYS A 313 15.48 -5.83 9.80
CA LYS A 313 16.18 -4.58 10.12
C LYS A 313 17.46 -4.43 9.30
N GLU A 314 18.16 -5.50 8.99
CA GLU A 314 19.42 -5.47 8.23
C GLU A 314 19.15 -5.40 6.73
N ASP A 315 18.27 -6.25 6.19
CA ASP A 315 17.90 -6.26 4.78
C ASP A 315 16.53 -5.63 4.53
N VAL A 316 16.59 -4.32 4.27
CA VAL A 316 15.39 -3.48 4.15
C VAL A 316 14.75 -3.62 2.78
N TRP A 317 15.54 -3.92 1.75
CA TRP A 317 15.01 -4.14 0.42
C TRP A 317 14.22 -5.44 0.39
N GLN A 318 14.75 -6.50 1.02
CA GLN A 318 14.01 -7.75 1.16
C GLN A 318 12.78 -7.58 2.06
N LYS A 319 12.89 -6.84 3.17
CA LYS A 319 11.72 -6.46 3.97
C LYS A 319 10.63 -5.80 3.11
N ARG A 320 10.99 -4.79 2.31
CA ARG A 320 10.04 -4.09 1.43
C ARG A 320 9.42 -5.01 0.38
N ARG A 321 10.17 -5.95 -0.18
CA ARG A 321 9.64 -6.97 -1.10
C ARG A 321 8.63 -7.89 -0.41
N ASN A 322 8.94 -8.33 0.82
CA ASN A 322 8.05 -9.17 1.62
C ASN A 322 6.75 -8.45 2.00
N GLU A 323 6.80 -7.14 2.28
CA GLU A 323 5.61 -6.30 2.55
C GLU A 323 4.62 -6.27 1.36
N LEU A 324 5.08 -6.47 0.13
CA LEU A 324 4.20 -6.42 -1.05
C LEU A 324 3.30 -7.64 -1.20
N VAL A 325 3.67 -8.78 -0.62
CA VAL A 325 2.81 -9.98 -0.52
C VAL A 325 1.53 -9.62 0.23
N THR A 326 1.66 -8.92 1.37
CA THR A 326 0.53 -8.63 2.26
C THR A 326 -0.48 -7.69 1.61
N TYR A 327 0.00 -6.65 0.93
CA TYR A 327 -0.90 -5.69 0.28
C TYR A 327 -1.69 -6.30 -0.87
N ASN A 328 -1.06 -7.20 -1.64
CA ASN A 328 -1.74 -7.83 -2.77
C ASN A 328 -2.68 -8.96 -2.33
N ASP A 329 -2.28 -9.75 -1.33
CA ASP A 329 -3.21 -10.68 -0.68
C ASP A 329 -4.44 -9.95 -0.11
N CYS A 330 -4.26 -8.79 0.55
CA CYS A 330 -5.35 -7.97 1.07
C CYS A 330 -6.27 -7.45 -0.04
N LEU A 331 -5.68 -6.95 -1.15
CA LEU A 331 -6.41 -6.52 -2.34
C LEU A 331 -7.31 -7.65 -2.85
N TYR A 332 -6.77 -8.85 -3.05
CA TYR A 332 -7.51 -9.96 -3.66
C TYR A 332 -8.53 -10.59 -2.71
N ARG A 333 -8.28 -10.67 -1.39
CA ARG A 333 -9.30 -11.07 -0.41
C ARG A 333 -10.51 -10.16 -0.42
N ASN A 334 -10.29 -8.87 -0.63
CA ASN A 334 -11.31 -7.83 -0.49
C ASN A 334 -11.82 -7.26 -1.82
N MET A 335 -11.37 -7.80 -2.96
CA MET A 335 -11.66 -7.23 -4.27
C MET A 335 -13.15 -7.17 -4.61
N TYR A 336 -13.96 -8.04 -3.98
CA TYR A 336 -15.42 -8.07 -4.15
C TYR A 336 -16.20 -7.41 -3.02
N LEU A 337 -15.57 -7.18 -1.87
CA LEU A 337 -16.24 -6.71 -0.66
C LEU A 337 -16.13 -5.19 -0.47
N TYR A 338 -15.04 -4.59 -0.95
CA TYR A 338 -14.72 -3.17 -0.74
C TYR A 338 -14.48 -2.42 -2.06
N ASN A 339 -14.80 -1.13 -2.11
CA ASN A 339 -14.48 -0.25 -3.25
C ASN A 339 -13.02 0.19 -3.22
N PHE A 340 -12.50 0.50 -2.04
CA PHE A 340 -11.12 0.90 -1.83
C PHE A 340 -10.45 0.05 -0.76
N ILE A 341 -9.23 -0.41 -1.05
CA ILE A 341 -8.27 -0.78 -0.01
C ILE A 341 -7.27 0.36 0.17
N ILE A 342 -6.74 0.50 1.39
CA ILE A 342 -5.78 1.55 1.73
C ILE A 342 -4.61 0.88 2.43
N PRO A 343 -3.48 0.63 1.74
CA PRO A 343 -2.25 0.23 2.38
C PRO A 343 -1.81 1.34 3.36
N LEU A 344 -1.73 1.06 4.65
CA LEU A 344 -1.28 2.02 5.66
C LEU A 344 -0.35 1.36 6.67
N ASP A 345 0.63 2.12 7.11
CA ASP A 345 1.41 1.81 8.30
C ASP A 345 0.69 2.38 9.55
N ILE A 346 0.94 1.81 10.72
CA ILE A 346 0.23 2.18 11.97
C ILE A 346 0.62 3.56 12.53
N ASP A 347 1.58 4.23 11.88
CA ASP A 347 2.06 5.58 12.13
C ASP A 347 1.59 6.58 11.06
N GLU A 348 0.68 6.17 10.17
CA GLU A 348 0.20 6.97 9.05
C GLU A 348 -1.31 7.19 9.09
N VAL A 349 -1.77 8.42 8.85
CA VAL A 349 -3.19 8.77 8.83
C VAL A 349 -3.53 9.72 7.67
N PRO A 350 -4.32 9.28 6.67
CA PRO A 350 -4.84 10.16 5.63
C PRO A 350 -5.98 11.03 6.20
N VAL A 351 -5.70 12.30 6.47
CA VAL A 351 -6.65 13.26 7.04
C VAL A 351 -7.18 14.19 5.95
N PRO A 352 -8.47 14.16 5.59
CA PRO A 352 -9.07 15.17 4.72
C PRO A 352 -8.85 16.56 5.31
N VAL A 353 -8.58 17.59 4.51
CA VAL A 353 -8.34 18.93 5.04
C VAL A 353 -9.64 19.65 5.35
N GLN A 354 -10.58 19.62 4.40
CA GLN A 354 -11.84 20.37 4.49
C GLN A 354 -12.95 19.51 5.12
N GLU A 355 -13.03 18.23 4.76
CA GLU A 355 -14.11 17.33 5.20
C GLU A 355 -13.82 16.61 6.52
N LYS A 356 -14.88 16.00 7.08
CA LYS A 356 -14.84 15.23 8.33
C LYS A 356 -14.38 13.79 8.14
N ASN A 357 -14.51 13.22 6.94
CA ASN A 357 -14.18 11.82 6.69
C ASN A 357 -13.91 11.59 5.19
N TRP A 358 -13.45 10.40 4.85
CA TRP A 358 -13.11 10.05 3.47
C TRP A 358 -14.33 10.02 2.54
N SER A 359 -15.49 9.59 3.04
CA SER A 359 -16.74 9.53 2.26
C SER A 359 -17.15 10.92 1.77
N ASP A 360 -17.19 11.91 2.67
CA ASP A 360 -17.56 13.29 2.35
C ASP A 360 -16.59 13.91 1.34
N MET A 361 -15.28 13.65 1.53
CA MET A 361 -14.22 14.10 0.63
C MET A 361 -14.43 13.52 -0.78
N PHE A 362 -14.56 12.20 -0.90
CA PHE A 362 -14.76 11.53 -2.19
C PHE A 362 -16.11 11.86 -2.82
N HIS A 363 -17.16 12.04 -2.02
CA HIS A 363 -18.46 12.48 -2.53
C HIS A 363 -18.35 13.83 -3.25
N ARG A 364 -17.68 14.81 -2.64
CA ARG A 364 -17.41 16.10 -3.28
C ARG A 364 -16.55 15.94 -4.54
N MET A 365 -15.49 15.14 -4.47
CA MET A 365 -14.60 14.93 -5.62
C MET A 365 -15.32 14.29 -6.81
N PHE A 366 -16.11 13.24 -6.57
CA PHE A 366 -16.86 12.55 -7.64
C PHE A 366 -18.06 13.36 -8.14
N LYS A 367 -18.61 14.26 -7.33
CA LYS A 367 -19.59 15.24 -7.81
C LYS A 367 -18.94 16.23 -8.78
N SER A 368 -17.71 16.67 -8.50
CA SER A 368 -16.97 17.61 -9.36
C SER A 368 -16.42 16.97 -10.63
N ASP A 369 -15.87 15.75 -10.55
CA ASP A 369 -15.47 14.95 -11.72
C ASP A 369 -15.96 13.50 -11.57
N PRO A 370 -17.13 13.17 -12.15
CA PRO A 370 -17.69 11.81 -12.13
C PRO A 370 -16.85 10.76 -12.87
N PHE A 371 -15.85 11.18 -13.65
CA PHE A 371 -15.01 10.29 -14.46
C PHE A 371 -13.71 9.88 -13.75
N LEU A 372 -13.45 10.35 -12.53
CA LEU A 372 -12.21 10.03 -11.81
C LEU A 372 -11.93 8.52 -11.71
N LEU A 373 -12.93 7.71 -11.36
CA LEU A 373 -12.81 6.25 -11.30
C LEU A 373 -12.78 5.56 -12.68
N LYS A 374 -13.02 6.29 -13.77
CA LYS A 374 -12.79 5.80 -15.14
C LYS A 374 -11.40 6.17 -15.67
N LYS A 375 -10.70 7.07 -14.99
CA LYS A 375 -9.37 7.57 -15.36
C LYS A 375 -8.24 7.00 -14.49
N TYR A 376 -8.50 6.78 -13.20
CA TYR A 376 -7.46 6.47 -12.22
C TYR A 376 -7.73 5.17 -11.45
N SER A 377 -6.64 4.51 -11.05
CA SER A 377 -6.68 3.29 -10.23
C SER A 377 -6.41 3.54 -8.74
N SER A 378 -5.75 4.65 -8.41
CA SER A 378 -5.59 5.08 -7.01
C SER A 378 -5.57 6.60 -6.86
N PHE A 379 -5.82 7.07 -5.63
CA PHE A 379 -5.80 8.48 -5.25
C PHE A 379 -4.87 8.66 -4.06
N SER A 380 -3.76 9.37 -4.24
CA SER A 380 -2.74 9.53 -3.20
C SER A 380 -2.88 10.80 -2.39
N ALA A 381 -2.66 10.68 -1.08
CA ALA A 381 -2.46 11.81 -0.19
C ALA A 381 -0.97 12.21 -0.13
N PRO A 382 -0.63 13.50 -0.24
CA PRO A 382 0.74 13.99 -0.06
C PRO A 382 1.16 13.82 1.41
N ASN A 383 2.40 13.40 1.62
CA ASN A 383 2.92 13.10 2.95
C ASN A 383 3.39 14.35 3.68
N SER A 384 3.08 14.43 4.96
CA SER A 384 3.68 15.37 5.88
C SER A 384 4.20 14.66 7.13
N PHE A 385 5.47 14.89 7.45
CA PHE A 385 6.15 14.25 8.57
C PHE A 385 5.90 14.99 9.88
N PHE A 386 5.51 14.25 10.90
CA PHE A 386 5.41 14.70 12.29
C PHE A 386 6.51 14.01 13.08
N PHE A 387 7.62 14.71 13.35
CA PHE A 387 8.73 14.15 14.12
C PHE A 387 8.53 14.35 15.62
N THR A 388 8.89 13.35 16.41
CA THR A 388 8.99 13.51 17.88
C THR A 388 10.34 14.11 18.29
N LYS A 389 11.38 13.92 17.46
CA LYS A 389 12.75 14.42 17.67
C LYS A 389 13.20 15.21 16.44
N TRP A 390 13.22 16.53 16.60
CA TRP A 390 13.58 17.51 15.58
C TRP A 390 15.07 17.87 15.60
N ASN A 391 15.52 18.53 14.53
CA ASN A 391 16.86 19.12 14.38
C ASN A 391 17.99 18.09 14.46
N GLN A 392 17.83 16.96 13.76
CA GLN A 392 18.88 15.94 13.72
C GLN A 392 20.09 16.44 12.94
N THR A 393 21.28 16.20 13.49
CA THR A 393 22.55 16.41 12.78
C THR A 393 22.85 15.21 11.90
N LEU A 394 23.49 15.45 10.75
CA LEU A 394 24.06 14.37 9.95
C LEU A 394 25.14 13.67 10.80
N PRO A 395 25.12 12.33 10.93
CA PRO A 395 26.22 11.61 11.56
C PRO A 395 27.49 11.85 10.73
N GLY A 396 28.46 12.59 11.26
CA GLY A 396 29.72 12.90 10.56
C GLY A 396 30.34 14.30 10.76
N LEU A 397 29.98 15.06 11.80
CA LEU A 397 30.69 16.30 12.17
C LEU A 397 30.67 16.57 13.70
N SER A 398 30.71 15.50 14.49
CA SER A 398 31.05 15.57 15.91
C SER A 398 32.00 14.43 16.22
N THR A 399 33.19 14.79 16.69
CA THR A 399 34.19 13.88 17.26
C THR A 399 33.53 12.97 18.29
N GLU A 400 33.93 11.70 18.25
CA GLU A 400 33.52 10.66 19.18
C GLU A 400 33.54 11.17 20.62
N SER A 401 32.37 11.20 21.24
CA SER A 401 32.26 11.12 22.70
C SER A 401 31.22 10.08 23.05
N ASN A 402 31.74 9.02 23.65
CA ASN A 402 31.07 7.90 24.27
C ASN A 402 29.66 8.20 24.79
N LEU A 403 28.65 7.64 24.13
CA LEU A 403 27.42 7.21 24.77
C LEU A 403 27.31 5.69 24.59
N LYS A 404 27.80 4.97 25.59
CA LYS A 404 27.40 3.57 25.81
C LYS A 404 25.89 3.59 26.03
N GLU A 405 25.12 3.23 25.01
CA GLU A 405 23.73 2.78 25.21
C GLU A 405 23.78 1.54 26.09
N GLN A 406 23.48 1.71 27.38
CA GLN A 406 23.16 0.59 28.24
C GLN A 406 21.86 -0.05 27.71
N PRO A 407 21.84 -1.36 27.44
CA PRO A 407 20.61 -2.04 27.09
C PRO A 407 19.72 -2.06 28.34
N THR A 408 18.66 -1.27 28.33
CA THR A 408 17.62 -1.37 29.36
C THR A 408 16.76 -2.59 29.06
N THR A 409 17.29 -3.76 29.41
CA THR A 409 16.55 -5.00 29.59
C THR A 409 15.63 -4.88 30.82
N LYS A 410 14.49 -4.21 30.65
CA LYS A 410 13.33 -4.43 31.53
C LYS A 410 12.09 -4.73 30.71
N LYS A 411 11.94 -6.03 30.41
CA LYS A 411 10.66 -6.68 30.11
C LYS A 411 9.66 -6.26 31.20
N THR A 412 8.76 -5.34 30.88
CA THR A 412 7.63 -5.03 31.76
C THR A 412 6.36 -5.04 30.93
N ASN A 413 5.54 -6.08 31.12
CA ASN A 413 4.16 -6.15 30.65
C ASN A 413 3.36 -4.99 31.27
N LEU A 414 3.31 -3.84 30.62
CA LEU A 414 2.76 -2.61 31.21
C LEU A 414 1.23 -2.61 31.28
N PHE A 415 0.58 -3.34 30.38
CA PHE A 415 -0.87 -3.48 30.34
C PHE A 415 -1.46 -4.25 31.54
N LEU A 416 -0.67 -5.14 32.16
CA LEU A 416 -1.13 -6.02 33.23
C LEU A 416 -0.70 -5.57 34.64
N ASN A 417 0.01 -4.45 34.78
CA ASN A 417 0.53 -4.01 36.08
C ASN A 417 0.33 -2.51 36.35
N ILE A 418 -0.92 -2.05 36.26
CA ILE A 418 -1.32 -0.68 36.62
C ILE A 418 -0.95 -0.37 38.09
N HIS A 419 -0.96 -1.37 38.97
CA HIS A 419 -0.62 -1.18 40.38
C HIS A 419 0.86 -0.84 40.62
N ASN A 420 1.80 -1.53 39.97
CA ASN A 420 3.25 -1.23 40.11
C ASN A 420 3.71 -0.03 39.27
N TYR A 421 2.96 0.40 38.27
CA TYR A 421 3.34 1.55 37.44
C TYR A 421 3.10 2.90 38.14
N ARG A 422 2.10 2.96 39.02
CA ARG A 422 1.78 4.16 39.82
C ARG A 422 2.88 4.51 40.82
N GLU A 423 3.55 3.52 41.39
CA GLU A 423 4.64 3.70 42.37
C GLU A 423 5.90 4.36 41.77
N LYS A 424 6.00 4.46 40.44
CA LYS A 424 7.11 5.16 39.75
C LYS A 424 6.95 6.68 39.68
N PHE A 425 5.81 7.24 40.10
CA PHE A 425 5.53 8.66 39.99
C PHE A 425 5.33 9.29 41.36
N ASN A 426 6.00 10.41 41.59
CA ASN A 426 5.97 11.11 42.88
C ASN A 426 4.60 11.78 43.13
N THR A 427 3.82 12.06 42.08
CA THR A 427 2.47 12.66 42.21
C THR A 427 1.45 12.02 41.27
N LYS A 428 0.17 12.12 41.65
CA LYS A 428 -0.98 11.72 40.82
C LYS A 428 -1.02 12.50 39.50
N ALA A 429 -0.68 13.79 39.51
CA ALA A 429 -0.63 14.63 38.32
C ALA A 429 0.43 14.15 37.31
N GLN A 430 1.64 13.80 37.78
CA GLN A 430 2.70 13.25 36.91
C GLN A 430 2.31 11.92 36.26
N TYR A 431 1.63 11.05 37.02
CA TYR A 431 1.08 9.80 36.50
C TYR A 431 0.00 10.05 35.44
N GLU A 432 -0.94 10.97 35.70
CA GLU A 432 -2.02 11.31 34.78
C GLU A 432 -1.50 11.96 33.48
N GLU A 433 -0.49 12.82 33.59
CA GLU A 433 0.18 13.44 32.44
C GLU A 433 0.91 12.41 31.57
N GLU A 434 1.73 11.53 32.16
CA GLU A 434 2.45 10.48 31.42
C GLU A 434 1.47 9.45 30.81
N MET A 435 0.39 9.12 31.51
CA MET A 435 -0.67 8.25 30.96
C MET A 435 -1.41 8.92 29.80
N THR A 436 -1.70 10.21 29.89
CA THR A 436 -2.31 10.99 28.80
C THR A 436 -1.36 11.06 27.60
N ARG A 437 -0.06 11.27 27.85
CA ARG A 437 0.99 11.29 26.82
C ARG A 437 1.09 9.96 26.08
N ARG A 438 0.98 8.85 26.81
CA ARG A 438 1.05 7.49 26.24
C ARG A 438 -0.21 7.07 25.49
N LYS A 439 -1.38 7.52 25.95
CA LYS A 439 -2.68 7.19 25.35
C LYS A 439 -2.93 7.87 24.01
N PHE A 440 -2.43 9.09 23.84
CA PHE A 440 -2.73 9.91 22.66
C PHE A 440 -1.46 10.41 21.96
N HIS A 441 -0.76 9.51 21.29
CA HIS A 441 0.43 9.87 20.52
C HIS A 441 0.12 10.90 19.43
N MET A 442 -0.90 10.67 18.60
CA MET A 442 -1.20 11.51 17.43
C MET A 442 -1.78 12.87 17.82
N LEU A 443 -2.61 12.94 18.87
CA LEU A 443 -3.13 14.23 19.36
C LEU A 443 -2.05 15.09 20.04
N ASN A 444 -1.03 14.47 20.63
CA ASN A 444 0.03 15.18 21.34
C ASN A 444 1.18 15.66 20.44
N HIS A 445 1.38 15.05 19.27
CA HIS A 445 2.44 15.42 18.32
C HIS A 445 1.85 16.19 17.14
N ARG A 446 1.68 17.52 17.30
CA ARG A 446 1.06 18.41 16.30
C ARG A 446 2.05 19.24 15.50
N MET A 447 3.34 19.07 15.75
CA MET A 447 4.38 19.74 14.96
C MET A 447 4.68 18.88 13.73
N ARG A 448 4.51 19.45 12.55
CA ARG A 448 4.85 18.80 11.28
C ARG A 448 5.87 19.58 10.49
N SER A 449 6.51 18.92 9.54
CA SER A 449 7.38 19.56 8.57
C SER A 449 6.60 20.59 7.76
N THR A 450 7.20 21.75 7.50
CA THR A 450 6.62 22.73 6.57
C THR A 450 6.39 22.15 5.19
N ASN A 451 7.29 21.26 4.75
CA ASN A 451 7.30 20.70 3.41
C ASN A 451 6.52 19.39 3.34
N PHE A 452 5.73 19.25 2.27
CA PHE A 452 5.15 17.96 1.88
C PHE A 452 6.12 17.18 1.02
N SER A 453 5.98 15.86 0.98
CA SER A 453 6.72 15.04 0.05
C SER A 453 6.39 15.38 -1.41
N ARG A 454 7.35 15.09 -2.29
CA ARG A 454 7.14 15.20 -3.75
C ARG A 454 6.10 14.19 -4.22
N PRO A 455 5.34 14.47 -5.29
CA PRO A 455 4.42 13.50 -5.89
C PRO A 455 5.09 12.15 -6.15
N GLY A 456 4.46 11.06 -5.74
CA GLY A 456 5.02 9.70 -5.88
C GLY A 456 5.89 9.22 -4.71
N HIS A 457 6.36 10.11 -3.82
CA HIS A 457 7.31 9.77 -2.75
C HIS A 457 6.64 9.76 -1.36
N ASN A 458 6.83 8.69 -0.60
CA ASN A 458 6.33 8.54 0.78
C ASN A 458 4.81 8.75 0.94
N ILE A 459 4.03 8.64 -0.13
CA ILE A 459 2.57 8.86 -0.14
C ILE A 459 1.82 7.58 0.22
N LYS A 460 0.54 7.69 0.58
CA LYS A 460 -0.38 6.54 0.68
C LYS A 460 -1.64 6.84 -0.09
N SER A 461 -2.30 5.78 -0.56
CA SER A 461 -3.39 5.92 -1.53
C SER A 461 -4.62 5.11 -1.18
N PHE A 462 -5.76 5.66 -1.57
CA PHE A 462 -6.99 4.90 -1.74
C PHE A 462 -6.89 4.15 -3.06
N VAL A 463 -6.71 2.84 -3.00
CA VAL A 463 -6.51 1.97 -4.16
C VAL A 463 -7.85 1.32 -4.54
N SER A 464 -8.32 1.59 -5.75
CA SER A 464 -9.59 1.07 -6.25
C SER A 464 -9.49 -0.43 -6.52
N THR A 465 -10.28 -1.22 -5.79
CA THR A 465 -10.31 -2.68 -6.00
C THR A 465 -10.88 -3.08 -7.35
N LYS A 466 -11.59 -2.18 -8.03
CA LYS A 466 -12.12 -2.43 -9.37
C LYS A 466 -11.05 -2.23 -10.45
N ASN A 467 -10.12 -1.32 -10.22
CA ASN A 467 -9.24 -0.78 -11.27
C ASN A 467 -7.79 -1.22 -11.11
N THR A 468 -7.41 -1.80 -9.97
CA THR A 468 -6.04 -2.22 -9.68
C THR A 468 -5.84 -3.72 -9.87
N LEU A 469 -4.80 -4.08 -10.63
CA LEU A 469 -4.30 -5.45 -10.76
C LEU A 469 -3.32 -5.79 -9.63
N LEU A 470 -2.39 -4.86 -9.35
CA LEU A 470 -1.39 -5.00 -8.29
C LEU A 470 -1.20 -3.69 -7.57
N THR A 471 -1.07 -3.75 -6.26
CA THR A 471 -0.82 -2.59 -5.41
C THR A 471 0.62 -2.59 -4.92
N PHE A 472 1.19 -1.39 -4.84
CA PHE A 472 2.43 -1.13 -4.11
C PHE A 472 2.09 -0.58 -2.71
N ASN A 473 3.10 -0.36 -1.87
CA ASN A 473 2.92 0.32 -0.57
C ASN A 473 2.31 1.73 -0.71
N HIS A 474 2.59 2.40 -1.83
CA HIS A 474 2.23 3.81 -2.01
C HIS A 474 0.99 4.02 -2.89
N TYR A 475 0.82 3.27 -3.98
CA TYR A 475 -0.22 3.46 -4.99
C TYR A 475 -0.42 2.19 -5.85
N SER A 476 -1.37 2.22 -6.79
CA SER A 476 -1.59 1.12 -7.75
C SER A 476 -0.33 0.87 -8.60
N LEU A 477 0.33 -0.28 -8.42
CA LEU A 477 1.53 -0.64 -9.18
C LEU A 477 1.21 -0.94 -10.64
N TYR A 478 0.19 -1.76 -10.86
CA TYR A 478 -0.34 -2.09 -12.19
C TYR A 478 -1.85 -1.90 -12.21
N THR A 479 -2.35 -1.31 -13.28
CA THR A 479 -3.78 -1.12 -13.53
C THR A 479 -4.38 -2.41 -14.10
N LEU A 480 -5.66 -2.65 -13.82
CA LEU A 480 -6.40 -3.78 -14.37
C LEU A 480 -6.67 -3.57 -15.87
N LEU A 481 -6.92 -2.33 -16.27
CA LEU A 481 -7.12 -1.95 -17.67
C LEU A 481 -6.01 -1.00 -18.15
N PRO A 482 -5.51 -1.18 -19.38
CA PRO A 482 -4.50 -0.32 -20.02
C PRO A 482 -4.88 1.16 -20.13
N SER A 483 -6.18 1.46 -20.26
CA SER A 483 -6.68 2.83 -20.41
C SER A 483 -6.64 3.65 -19.12
N LEU A 484 -6.39 3.01 -17.98
CA LEU A 484 -6.34 3.65 -16.68
C LEU A 484 -4.95 4.18 -16.38
N GLN A 485 -4.88 5.33 -15.72
CA GLN A 485 -3.68 5.81 -15.07
C GLN A 485 -3.53 5.13 -13.69
N LYS A 486 -2.28 4.87 -13.31
CA LYS A 486 -1.96 4.25 -12.02
C LYS A 486 -2.50 5.06 -10.86
N ASN A 487 -2.28 6.37 -10.87
CA ASN A 487 -2.51 7.20 -9.70
C ASN A 487 -2.89 8.65 -10.03
N LEU A 488 -3.73 9.26 -9.20
CA LEU A 488 -3.93 10.69 -9.10
C LEU A 488 -3.36 11.19 -7.76
N GLN A 489 -2.34 12.05 -7.81
CA GLN A 489 -1.86 12.77 -6.63
C GLN A 489 -2.86 13.86 -6.27
N LEU A 490 -3.43 13.79 -5.06
CA LEU A 490 -4.33 14.82 -4.57
C LEU A 490 -3.54 16.02 -4.03
N ASN A 491 -4.16 17.19 -4.10
CA ASN A 491 -3.59 18.42 -3.57
C ASN A 491 -3.63 18.41 -2.03
N SER A 492 -2.61 18.99 -1.39
CA SER A 492 -2.53 19.09 0.08
C SER A 492 -3.67 19.91 0.70
N SER A 493 -4.39 20.73 -0.07
CA SER A 493 -5.61 21.41 0.37
C SER A 493 -6.85 20.51 0.43
N ILE A 494 -6.79 19.29 -0.13
CA ILE A 494 -7.89 18.31 -0.13
C ILE A 494 -7.64 17.28 0.97
N ILE A 495 -6.44 16.72 1.03
CA ILE A 495 -6.04 15.68 1.98
C ILE A 495 -4.56 15.77 2.28
N GLN A 496 -4.18 15.38 3.49
CA GLN A 496 -2.82 15.25 3.96
C GLN A 496 -2.63 13.86 4.57
N LEU A 497 -1.51 13.20 4.27
CA LEU A 497 -1.08 12.02 5.01
C LEU A 497 -0.21 12.49 6.18
N ASN A 498 -0.72 12.39 7.41
CA ASN A 498 0.07 12.60 8.61
C ASN A 498 0.92 11.36 8.84
N HIS A 499 2.24 11.53 8.91
CA HIS A 499 3.19 10.44 9.10
C HIS A 499 4.04 10.69 10.34
N TYR A 500 3.74 9.95 11.40
CA TYR A 500 4.31 10.13 12.73
C TYR A 500 5.58 9.29 12.89
N GLN A 501 6.74 9.92 12.69
CA GLN A 501 8.02 9.23 12.90
C GLN A 501 8.72 9.73 14.15
N GLU A 502 9.51 8.88 14.77
CA GLU A 502 10.35 9.34 15.87
C GLU A 502 11.34 10.39 15.38
N LYS A 503 12.00 10.10 14.26
CA LYS A 503 13.11 10.84 13.67
C LYS A 503 13.26 10.50 12.17
N CYS A 504 14.15 11.18 11.46
CA CYS A 504 14.40 10.91 10.04
C CYS A 504 14.85 9.47 9.79
N SER A 505 14.19 8.82 8.82
CA SER A 505 14.56 7.48 8.39
C SER A 505 15.93 7.46 7.71
N ARG A 506 16.78 6.49 8.10
CA ARG A 506 18.14 6.34 7.55
C ARG A 506 18.19 6.21 6.02
N TYR A 507 17.12 5.73 5.39
CA TYR A 507 17.07 5.51 3.93
C TYR A 507 16.89 6.77 3.11
N ILE A 508 16.34 7.82 3.70
CA ILE A 508 16.16 9.12 3.07
C ILE A 508 16.84 10.20 3.90
N LEU A 509 17.84 9.83 4.71
CA LEU A 509 18.35 10.69 5.80
C LEU A 509 18.79 12.07 5.31
N SER A 510 19.56 12.12 4.22
CA SER A 510 20.04 13.39 3.65
C SER A 510 18.89 14.27 3.17
N GLU A 511 17.96 13.74 2.38
CA GLU A 511 16.77 14.47 1.93
C GLU A 511 15.89 14.88 3.12
N CYS A 512 15.73 13.98 4.10
CA CYS A 512 14.88 14.18 5.25
C CYS A 512 15.39 15.29 6.16
N ILE A 513 16.68 15.27 6.51
CA ILE A 513 17.29 16.33 7.33
C ILE A 513 17.26 17.65 6.58
N SER A 514 17.57 17.66 5.28
CA SER A 514 17.65 18.89 4.49
C SER A 514 16.29 19.50 4.14
N THR A 515 15.24 18.69 4.04
CA THR A 515 13.93 19.13 3.52
C THR A 515 12.84 19.07 4.57
N PHE A 516 12.81 18.01 5.40
CA PHE A 516 11.69 17.73 6.29
C PHE A 516 11.97 18.11 7.75
N ASP A 517 13.20 17.96 8.24
CA ASP A 517 13.59 18.21 9.66
C ASP A 517 14.17 19.61 9.91
N ARG A 518 14.02 20.56 8.97
CA ARG A 518 14.56 21.93 9.13
C ARG A 518 13.60 22.89 9.82
N HIS A 519 12.34 22.83 9.44
CA HIS A 519 11.33 23.79 9.88
C HIS A 519 10.05 23.03 10.20
N ALA A 520 9.56 23.26 11.42
CA ALA A 520 8.33 22.69 11.90
C ALA A 520 7.26 23.78 12.04
N VAL A 521 6.02 23.43 11.72
CA VAL A 521 4.85 24.28 11.93
C VAL A 521 3.81 23.49 12.74
N ALA A 522 3.04 24.22 13.55
CA ALA A 522 1.89 23.65 14.22
C ALA A 522 0.81 23.27 13.18
N ASP A 523 0.29 22.06 13.29
CA ASP A 523 -0.82 21.55 12.50
C ASP A 523 -1.88 20.91 13.40
N ASP A 524 -3.01 21.60 13.47
CA ASP A 524 -4.14 21.25 14.33
C ASP A 524 -5.23 20.50 13.59
N ILE A 525 -4.98 20.05 12.35
CA ILE A 525 -5.97 19.34 11.52
C ILE A 525 -6.54 18.11 12.23
N ILE A 526 -5.74 17.45 13.07
CA ILE A 526 -6.16 16.25 13.79
C ILE A 526 -7.13 16.57 14.94
N LEU A 527 -7.12 17.81 15.46
CA LEU A 527 -7.92 18.19 16.62
C LEU A 527 -9.42 18.16 16.35
N LYS A 528 -9.86 18.23 15.10
CA LYS A 528 -11.29 18.05 14.74
C LYS A 528 -11.87 16.71 15.17
N TYR A 529 -11.02 15.71 15.46
CA TYR A 529 -11.42 14.40 15.95
C TYR A 529 -11.15 14.21 17.44
N SER A 530 -10.52 15.18 18.13
CA SER A 530 -9.99 15.03 19.49
C SER A 530 -11.03 14.50 20.48
N ASP A 531 -12.21 15.13 20.55
CA ASP A 531 -13.23 14.75 21.53
C ASP A 531 -13.79 13.35 21.26
N GLN A 532 -14.13 13.07 20.00
CA GLN A 532 -14.64 11.78 19.58
C GLN A 532 -13.59 10.68 19.79
N LEU A 533 -12.32 10.93 19.44
CA LEU A 533 -11.23 9.99 19.58
C LEU A 533 -10.95 9.66 21.05
N LYS A 534 -10.88 10.67 21.92
CA LYS A 534 -10.69 10.48 23.37
C LYS A 534 -11.79 9.60 23.96
N ILE A 535 -13.05 9.87 23.64
CA ILE A 535 -14.19 9.08 24.12
C ILE A 535 -14.08 7.63 23.65
N ARG A 536 -13.73 7.39 22.39
CA ARG A 536 -13.63 6.05 21.80
C ARG A 536 -12.45 5.27 22.39
N VAL A 537 -11.26 5.87 22.48
CA VAL A 537 -10.08 5.25 23.07
C VAL A 537 -10.33 4.84 24.53
N GLU A 538 -10.92 5.71 25.34
CA GLU A 538 -11.25 5.39 26.73
C GLU A 538 -12.30 4.28 26.85
N LYS A 539 -13.31 4.28 25.97
CA LYS A 539 -14.31 3.21 25.90
C LYS A 539 -13.68 1.88 25.52
N THR A 540 -12.83 1.87 24.50
CA THR A 540 -12.13 0.66 24.03
C THR A 540 -11.21 0.12 25.10
N HIS A 541 -10.46 0.97 25.80
CA HIS A 541 -9.61 0.53 26.91
C HIS A 541 -10.42 -0.16 28.02
N ARG A 542 -11.55 0.41 28.45
CA ARG A 542 -12.43 -0.24 29.45
C ARG A 542 -13.00 -1.58 28.96
N ASN A 543 -13.41 -1.65 27.70
CA ASN A 543 -13.96 -2.87 27.13
C ASN A 543 -12.92 -3.97 26.95
N LEU A 544 -11.71 -3.59 26.53
CA LEU A 544 -10.57 -4.50 26.40
C LEU A 544 -10.22 -5.15 27.75
N LEU A 545 -10.20 -4.38 28.84
CA LEU A 545 -9.95 -4.92 30.18
C LEU A 545 -11.01 -5.96 30.59
N ARG A 546 -12.29 -5.68 30.30
CA ARG A 546 -13.37 -6.66 30.54
C ARG A 546 -13.23 -7.90 29.66
N TYR A 547 -12.87 -7.72 28.39
CA TYR A 547 -12.65 -8.82 27.45
C TYR A 547 -11.53 -9.74 27.91
N ILE A 548 -10.40 -9.18 28.36
CA ILE A 548 -9.27 -9.94 28.88
C ILE A 548 -9.69 -10.74 30.12
N ASN A 549 -10.33 -10.08 31.11
CA ASN A 549 -10.75 -10.73 32.35
C ASN A 549 -11.77 -11.85 32.16
N ASN A 550 -12.60 -11.79 31.12
CA ASN A 550 -13.58 -12.83 30.80
C ASN A 550 -12.99 -13.97 29.95
N SER A 551 -11.79 -13.78 29.39
CA SER A 551 -11.10 -14.76 28.53
C SER A 551 -10.03 -15.56 29.28
N THR A 552 -9.69 -15.14 30.50
CA THR A 552 -8.85 -15.84 31.49
C THR A 552 -9.72 -16.61 32.46
#